data_AF-A0A2D6E1D4-F1
#
_entry.id   AF-A0A2D6E1D4-F1
#
_cell.length_a   1.000
_cell.length_b   1.000
_cell.length_c   1.000
_cell.angle_alpha   90.00
_cell.angle_beta   90.00
_cell.angle_gamma   90.00
#
_symmetry.space_group_name_H-M   'P 1'
#
loop_
_entity.id
_entity.type
_entity.pdbx_description
1 polymer ?
#
loop_
_entity_poly.entity_id
_entity_poly.type
_entity_poly.pdbx_seq_one_letter_code
_entity_poly.pdbx_strand_id
1 'polypeptide(L)'
;MATTYKTFLNNDVGTTRTLLHEAIPLTGTIVSGTYVLDNGTETNVKDFSHGMFQSIYDYPYLSSSANQIVDITFGYSSDSSLSASNAEILAGTTQQNSKKINIYTQMAQVLVGHNSDGTVAPFRKGGVIVPGAVMGDSIGQPMDECFFLNYSRLLTKDEIKKGSYTIKLYTSGSTSGSLSGTLYGDFLGASSFKVNSPAGEFGIIYEGALDDDNSKSGDDGANDGTGEAVGLIYYQAGVVVLTASVFTGSNPNPGLSPTGTPTLFGAKSDAIAGKPLDWVLTGSTISASANAFRNRWESNTFNNTTELNSTIYFCRINHNDFNYSSNPSYTSDSKIRVKEQTIDQPISYITTVGLYSADNELLAVAKLSEPLKKTSDTDLTLRVRLDY
;
A
#
# COMPACT_ATOMS: atom_id res chain seq x y z
N MET A 1 -11.07 38.91 -27.45
CA MET A 1 -11.46 37.49 -27.67
C MET A 1 -10.56 36.92 -28.76
N ALA A 2 -10.11 35.67 -28.63
CA ALA A 2 -9.32 35.03 -29.67
C ALA A 2 -10.14 34.95 -30.97
N THR A 3 -9.59 35.41 -32.09
CA THR A 3 -10.30 35.51 -33.37
C THR A 3 -9.99 34.34 -34.31
N THR A 4 -9.13 33.40 -33.90
CA THR A 4 -8.69 32.28 -34.73
C THR A 4 -8.44 31.06 -33.85
N TYR A 5 -9.02 29.93 -34.24
CA TYR A 5 -8.92 28.65 -33.53
C TYR A 5 -8.29 27.60 -34.44
N LYS A 6 -7.51 26.69 -33.85
CA LYS A 6 -7.06 25.48 -34.52
C LYS A 6 -7.94 24.33 -34.05
N THR A 7 -8.63 23.68 -34.99
CA THR A 7 -9.41 22.48 -34.70
C THR A 7 -8.46 21.29 -34.57
N PHE A 8 -8.67 20.46 -33.56
CA PHE A 8 -7.93 19.21 -33.40
C PHE A 8 -8.51 18.13 -34.31
N LEU A 9 -7.64 17.33 -34.91
CA LEU A 9 -8.01 16.08 -35.54
C LEU A 9 -7.90 14.94 -34.53
N ASN A 10 -8.51 13.79 -34.82
CA ASN A 10 -8.41 12.61 -33.94
C ASN A 10 -6.97 12.15 -33.71
N ASN A 11 -6.06 12.40 -34.67
CA ASN A 11 -4.63 12.07 -34.56
C ASN A 11 -3.84 13.08 -33.71
N ASP A 12 -4.48 14.16 -33.26
CA ASP A 12 -3.86 15.21 -32.45
C ASP A 12 -4.18 15.06 -30.96
N VAL A 13 -4.96 14.04 -30.60
CA VAL A 13 -5.30 13.71 -29.21
C VAL A 13 -4.75 12.31 -28.91
N GLY A 14 -3.86 12.24 -27.93
CA GLY A 14 -3.36 10.97 -27.41
C GLY A 14 -3.68 10.85 -25.93
N THR A 15 -4.27 9.74 -25.52
CA THR A 15 -4.43 9.41 -24.10
C THR A 15 -3.28 8.50 -23.67
N THR A 16 -2.71 8.78 -22.51
CA THR A 16 -1.69 7.92 -21.89
C THR A 16 -2.00 7.75 -20.42
N ARG A 17 -1.81 6.54 -19.92
CA ARG A 17 -1.88 6.23 -18.49
C ARG A 17 -0.46 6.10 -17.99
N THR A 18 -0.11 6.90 -16.98
CA THR A 18 1.20 6.83 -16.34
C THR A 18 1.02 6.35 -14.91
N LEU A 19 1.77 5.33 -14.52
CA LEU A 19 1.83 4.87 -13.14
C LEU A 19 2.95 5.63 -12.43
N LEU A 20 2.59 6.38 -11.38
CA LEU A 20 3.55 7.00 -10.49
C LEU A 20 3.73 6.12 -9.26
N HIS A 21 4.97 5.95 -8.82
CA HIS A 21 5.29 5.21 -7.61
C HIS A 21 5.94 6.12 -6.58
N GLU A 22 5.39 6.13 -5.37
CA GLU A 22 5.96 6.82 -4.21
C GLU A 22 6.36 5.78 -3.17
N ALA A 23 7.57 5.93 -2.61
CA ALA A 23 8.04 5.05 -1.54
C ALA A 23 7.46 5.47 -0.19
N ILE A 24 6.85 4.51 0.51
CA ILE A 24 6.23 4.69 1.82
C ILE A 24 7.03 3.89 2.85
N PRO A 25 7.97 4.53 3.57
CA PRO A 25 8.64 3.92 4.70
C PRO A 25 7.87 4.17 6.00
N LEU A 26 7.49 3.10 6.68
CA LEU A 26 6.89 3.10 8.01
C LEU A 26 7.88 2.50 9.01
N THR A 27 8.33 3.29 9.97
CA THR A 27 9.27 2.85 11.00
C THR A 27 8.55 2.21 12.18
N GLY A 28 9.15 1.23 12.84
CA GLY A 28 8.62 0.64 14.06
C GLY A 28 8.37 1.67 15.16
N THR A 29 9.14 2.76 15.17
CA THR A 29 8.99 3.86 16.13
C THR A 29 7.64 4.57 16.02
N ILE A 30 7.08 4.75 14.82
CA ILE A 30 5.74 5.36 14.69
C ILE A 30 4.65 4.38 15.12
N VAL A 31 4.90 3.08 14.94
CA VAL A 31 3.99 2.00 15.32
C VAL A 31 4.00 1.76 16.83
N SER A 32 5.14 1.92 17.49
CA SER A 32 5.25 1.87 18.95
C SER A 32 6.39 2.72 19.50
N GLY A 33 6.16 3.36 20.65
CA GLY A 33 7.22 3.96 21.46
C GLY A 33 7.52 5.45 21.23
N THR A 34 6.98 6.09 20.19
CA THR A 34 7.23 7.54 19.94
C THR A 34 6.38 8.46 20.81
N TYR A 35 5.06 8.28 20.82
CA TYR A 35 4.13 9.19 21.50
C TYR A 35 3.63 8.63 22.83
N VAL A 36 4.57 8.32 23.72
CA VAL A 36 4.29 7.65 25.01
C VAL A 36 4.24 8.67 26.15
N LEU A 37 3.19 8.63 26.96
CA LEU A 37 3.11 9.39 28.22
C LEU A 37 3.89 8.71 29.33
N ASP A 38 4.15 9.41 30.44
CA ASP A 38 4.90 8.87 31.60
C ASP A 38 4.30 7.57 32.19
N ASN A 39 3.01 7.32 31.95
CA ASN A 39 2.31 6.11 32.38
C ASN A 39 2.43 4.94 31.38
N GLY A 40 3.22 5.06 30.32
CA GLY A 40 3.38 4.06 29.27
C GLY A 40 2.26 4.02 28.23
N THR A 41 1.29 4.93 28.28
CA THR A 41 0.18 4.99 27.31
C THR A 41 0.62 5.68 26.03
N GLU A 42 0.38 5.03 24.89
CA GLU A 42 0.63 5.61 23.57
C GLU A 42 -0.55 6.47 23.12
N THR A 43 -0.27 7.74 22.81
CA THR A 43 -1.30 8.74 22.46
C THR A 43 -1.61 8.79 20.96
N ASN A 44 -0.81 8.12 20.13
CA ASN A 44 -1.05 7.95 18.70
C ASN A 44 -1.75 6.63 18.35
N VAL A 45 -2.01 5.79 19.36
CA VAL A 45 -2.69 4.50 19.20
C VAL A 45 -4.08 4.61 19.82
N LYS A 46 -5.10 4.26 19.05
CA LYS A 46 -6.49 4.35 19.47
C LYS A 46 -7.11 2.97 19.59
N ASP A 47 -7.51 2.63 20.81
CA ASP A 47 -8.40 1.50 21.09
C ASP A 47 -9.86 1.96 21.06
N PHE A 48 -10.69 1.22 20.33
CA PHE A 48 -12.11 1.50 20.24
C PHE A 48 -12.90 0.72 21.29
N SER A 49 -14.02 1.27 21.74
CA SER A 49 -14.89 0.65 22.75
C SER A 49 -15.44 -0.72 22.34
N HIS A 50 -15.61 -0.96 21.03
CA HIS A 50 -16.01 -2.28 20.52
C HIS A 50 -14.89 -3.33 20.60
N GLY A 51 -13.63 -2.92 20.75
CA GLY A 51 -12.47 -3.78 20.97
C GLY A 51 -12.24 -4.81 19.86
N MET A 52 -12.47 -4.43 18.60
CA MET A 52 -12.32 -5.33 17.43
C MET A 52 -11.07 -5.05 16.60
N PHE A 53 -10.52 -3.85 16.69
CA PHE A 53 -9.28 -3.47 16.03
C PHE A 53 -8.68 -2.27 16.77
N GLN A 54 -7.43 -1.98 16.46
CA GLN A 54 -6.67 -0.85 16.97
C GLN A 54 -6.14 -0.03 15.79
N SER A 55 -6.29 1.30 15.85
CA SER A 55 -5.81 2.19 14.80
C SER A 55 -4.54 2.92 15.24
N ILE A 56 -3.57 3.03 14.34
CA ILE A 56 -2.33 3.79 14.54
C ILE A 56 -2.38 5.08 13.71
N TYR A 57 -1.96 6.18 14.33
CA TYR A 57 -1.89 7.50 13.71
C TYR A 57 -0.44 8.02 13.64
N ASP A 58 -0.19 8.93 12.70
CA ASP A 58 1.10 9.64 12.53
C ASP A 58 1.38 10.67 13.64
N TYR A 59 0.33 11.14 14.31
CA TYR A 59 0.35 12.05 15.43
C TYR A 59 -0.59 11.55 16.54
N PRO A 60 -0.57 12.14 17.74
CA PRO A 60 -1.56 11.84 18.77
C PRO A 60 -2.98 11.94 18.20
N TYR A 61 -3.81 10.91 18.37
CA TYR A 61 -5.07 10.75 17.63
C TYR A 61 -6.15 11.81 17.95
N LEU A 62 -5.92 12.63 18.98
CA LEU A 62 -6.75 13.79 19.32
C LEU A 62 -6.34 15.07 18.57
N SER A 63 -5.20 15.05 17.90
CA SER A 63 -4.72 16.15 17.06
C SER A 63 -5.56 16.26 15.78
N SER A 64 -5.90 17.48 15.39
CA SER A 64 -6.60 17.75 14.13
C SER A 64 -5.79 17.37 12.88
N SER A 65 -4.47 17.23 13.02
CA SER A 65 -3.57 16.86 11.93
C SER A 65 -3.22 15.37 11.93
N ALA A 66 -3.81 14.58 12.83
CA ALA A 66 -3.52 13.15 12.92
C ALA A 66 -4.22 12.40 11.78
N ASN A 67 -3.42 11.73 10.95
CA ASN A 67 -3.87 10.84 9.90
C ASN A 67 -3.71 9.39 10.34
N GLN A 68 -4.71 8.58 10.02
CA GLN A 68 -4.67 7.14 10.24
C GLN A 68 -3.69 6.50 9.25
N ILE A 69 -2.79 5.67 9.78
CA ILE A 69 -1.76 4.96 9.02
C ILE A 69 -2.23 3.54 8.71
N VAL A 70 -2.54 2.76 9.76
CA VAL A 70 -2.85 1.33 9.66
C VAL A 70 -3.75 0.91 10.80
N ASP A 71 -4.69 0.01 10.50
CA ASP A 71 -5.47 -0.73 11.49
C ASP A 71 -4.93 -2.13 11.66
N ILE A 72 -4.82 -2.55 12.92
CA ILE A 72 -4.36 -3.87 13.29
C ILE A 72 -5.50 -4.59 13.98
N THR A 73 -5.79 -5.80 13.50
CA THR A 73 -6.70 -6.72 14.16
C THR A 73 -6.19 -8.15 14.09
N PHE A 74 -6.79 -9.02 14.89
CA PHE A 74 -6.44 -10.42 15.00
C PHE A 74 -7.71 -11.27 15.01
N GLY A 75 -7.65 -12.39 14.29
CA GLY A 75 -8.71 -13.38 14.27
C GLY A 75 -8.16 -14.78 13.95
N TYR A 76 -8.94 -15.80 14.31
CA TYR A 76 -8.65 -17.17 13.94
C TYR A 76 -9.88 -17.90 13.41
N SER A 77 -9.65 -18.91 12.60
CA SER A 77 -10.67 -19.80 12.02
C SER A 77 -11.43 -20.53 13.13
N SER A 78 -12.69 -20.89 12.86
CA SER A 78 -13.44 -21.80 13.73
C SER A 78 -12.80 -23.18 13.83
N ASP A 79 -11.96 -23.55 12.86
CA ASP A 79 -11.29 -24.86 12.81
C ASP A 79 -9.91 -24.85 13.49
N SER A 80 -9.44 -23.67 13.95
CA SER A 80 -8.19 -23.52 14.71
C SER A 80 -8.24 -24.30 16.02
N SER A 81 -7.12 -24.90 16.43
CA SER A 81 -6.99 -25.48 17.78
C SER A 81 -7.18 -24.46 18.91
N LEU A 82 -6.99 -23.16 18.62
CA LEU A 82 -7.20 -22.05 19.56
C LEU A 82 -8.66 -21.59 19.65
N SER A 83 -9.51 -21.97 18.69
CA SER A 83 -10.95 -21.65 18.69
C SER A 83 -11.72 -22.55 19.65
N ALA A 84 -11.28 -23.80 19.76
CA ALA A 84 -11.83 -24.80 20.67
C ALA A 84 -11.46 -24.44 22.10
N SER A 85 -12.43 -24.57 23.01
CA SER A 85 -12.24 -24.47 24.45
C SER A 85 -11.40 -25.65 25.02
N ASN A 86 -10.36 -26.10 24.32
CA ASN A 86 -9.63 -27.30 24.71
C ASN A 86 -8.88 -27.06 26.05
N ALA A 87 -9.22 -27.93 26.99
CA ALA A 87 -9.08 -27.84 28.43
C ALA A 87 -7.65 -27.77 29.03
N GLU A 88 -6.60 -27.59 28.23
CA GLU A 88 -5.24 -27.34 28.77
C GLU A 88 -4.89 -25.85 28.89
N ILE A 89 -5.61 -24.97 28.18
CA ILE A 89 -5.57 -23.54 28.45
C ILE A 89 -6.65 -23.26 29.50
N LEU A 90 -6.22 -23.19 30.77
CA LEU A 90 -6.99 -23.00 32.00
C LEU A 90 -8.42 -22.45 31.78
N ALA A 91 -9.43 -23.28 32.05
CA ALA A 91 -10.85 -22.97 31.96
C ALA A 91 -11.16 -21.56 32.51
N GLY A 92 -11.56 -20.63 31.63
CA GLY A 92 -11.87 -19.24 31.95
C GLY A 92 -11.05 -18.17 31.22
N THR A 93 -10.14 -18.56 30.32
CA THR A 93 -9.18 -17.65 29.67
C THR A 93 -9.56 -17.17 28.27
N THR A 94 -10.57 -17.71 27.58
CA THR A 94 -10.90 -17.26 26.21
C THR A 94 -11.60 -15.90 26.20
N GLN A 95 -10.83 -14.82 26.07
CA GLN A 95 -11.38 -13.47 25.93
C GLN A 95 -11.75 -13.19 24.47
N GLN A 96 -12.96 -12.66 24.26
CA GLN A 96 -13.47 -12.20 22.97
C GLN A 96 -13.47 -13.28 21.85
N ASN A 97 -13.61 -14.57 22.21
CA ASN A 97 -13.54 -15.70 21.25
C ASN A 97 -14.46 -15.51 20.02
N SER A 98 -15.75 -15.24 20.25
CA SER A 98 -16.71 -15.03 19.16
C SER A 98 -16.34 -13.85 18.26
N LYS A 99 -15.72 -12.79 18.80
CA LYS A 99 -15.26 -11.65 17.98
C LYS A 99 -14.09 -12.04 17.09
N LYS A 100 -13.13 -12.80 17.62
CA LYS A 100 -11.94 -13.27 16.87
C LYS A 100 -12.35 -14.17 15.70
N ILE A 101 -13.30 -15.08 15.92
CA ILE A 101 -13.86 -15.94 14.86
C ILE A 101 -14.61 -15.11 13.82
N ASN A 102 -15.44 -14.16 14.26
CA ASN A 102 -16.20 -13.30 13.35
C ASN A 102 -15.28 -12.41 12.49
N ILE A 103 -14.22 -11.85 13.06
CA ILE A 103 -13.23 -11.03 12.33
C ILE A 103 -12.55 -11.87 11.24
N TYR A 104 -12.07 -13.06 11.59
CA TYR A 104 -11.45 -13.96 10.62
C TYR A 104 -12.42 -14.30 9.49
N THR A 105 -13.66 -14.69 9.84
CA THR A 105 -14.69 -15.06 8.87
C THR A 105 -15.05 -13.89 7.95
N GLN A 106 -15.19 -12.68 8.49
CA GLN A 106 -15.50 -11.48 7.72
C GLN A 106 -14.35 -11.11 6.77
N MET A 107 -13.11 -11.14 7.26
CA MET A 107 -11.94 -10.86 6.42
C MET A 107 -11.79 -11.91 5.31
N ALA A 108 -11.99 -13.19 5.63
CA ALA A 108 -11.97 -14.26 4.66
C ALA A 108 -13.07 -14.11 3.60
N GLN A 109 -14.28 -13.70 3.99
CA GLN A 109 -15.37 -13.46 3.05
C GLN A 109 -15.08 -12.31 2.08
N VAL A 110 -14.50 -11.21 2.57
CA VAL A 110 -14.19 -10.03 1.74
C VAL A 110 -13.00 -10.30 0.83
N LEU A 111 -11.95 -10.96 1.34
CA LEU A 111 -10.67 -11.09 0.67
C LEU A 111 -10.51 -12.40 -0.12
N VAL A 112 -11.06 -13.52 0.33
CA VAL A 112 -10.92 -14.82 -0.34
C VAL A 112 -12.22 -15.21 -1.06
N GLY A 113 -13.36 -14.98 -0.41
CA GLY A 113 -14.68 -15.33 -0.94
C GLY A 113 -15.16 -16.70 -0.45
N HIS A 114 -15.84 -17.44 -1.34
CA HIS A 114 -16.52 -18.69 -1.02
C HIS A 114 -15.94 -19.88 -1.79
N ASN A 115 -15.96 -21.06 -1.17
CA ASN A 115 -15.66 -22.33 -1.83
C ASN A 115 -16.80 -22.73 -2.79
N SER A 116 -16.57 -23.79 -3.60
CA SER A 116 -17.60 -24.41 -4.45
C SER A 116 -18.87 -24.80 -3.70
N ASP A 117 -18.74 -25.07 -2.40
CA ASP A 117 -19.81 -25.54 -1.53
C ASP A 117 -20.56 -24.38 -0.84
N GLY A 118 -20.22 -23.13 -1.17
CA GLY A 118 -20.85 -21.92 -0.62
C GLY A 118 -20.36 -21.48 0.77
N THR A 119 -19.49 -22.27 1.41
CA THR A 119 -18.82 -21.92 2.68
C THR A 119 -17.74 -20.87 2.45
N VAL A 120 -17.45 -20.04 3.46
CA VAL A 120 -16.34 -19.08 3.37
C VAL A 120 -15.01 -19.84 3.25
N ALA A 121 -14.19 -19.47 2.27
CA ALA A 121 -12.91 -20.10 2.03
C ALA A 121 -11.87 -19.60 3.07
N PRO A 122 -11.12 -20.50 3.74
CA PRO A 122 -10.07 -20.07 4.65
C PRO A 122 -8.90 -19.46 3.89
N PHE A 123 -8.13 -18.60 4.57
CA PHE A 123 -6.86 -18.15 4.03
C PHE A 123 -5.91 -19.34 3.91
N ARG A 124 -5.15 -19.43 2.83
CA ARG A 124 -4.16 -20.47 2.61
C ARG A 124 -2.84 -19.83 2.23
N LYS A 125 -1.74 -20.31 2.81
CA LYS A 125 -0.39 -19.72 2.65
C LYS A 125 -0.01 -19.53 1.18
N GLY A 126 -0.46 -20.41 0.30
CA GLY A 126 -0.21 -20.40 -1.13
C GLY A 126 -1.21 -19.68 -2.03
N GLY A 127 -2.22 -19.01 -1.48
CA GLY A 127 -3.23 -18.34 -2.30
C GLY A 127 -4.13 -19.27 -3.12
N VAL A 128 -4.15 -20.56 -2.81
CA VAL A 128 -4.98 -21.56 -3.51
C VAL A 128 -6.38 -21.53 -2.91
N ILE A 129 -7.42 -21.29 -3.73
CA ILE A 129 -8.82 -21.23 -3.27
C ILE A 129 -9.56 -22.57 -3.45
N VAL A 130 -8.95 -23.55 -4.15
CA VAL A 130 -9.59 -24.84 -4.43
C VAL A 130 -9.14 -25.91 -3.44
N PRO A 131 -10.07 -26.61 -2.75
CA PRO A 131 -9.75 -27.80 -1.96
C PRO A 131 -9.15 -28.89 -2.86
N GLY A 132 -7.96 -29.39 -2.55
CA GLY A 132 -7.39 -30.58 -3.21
C GLY A 132 -6.12 -30.36 -4.05
N ALA A 133 -5.58 -29.15 -4.14
CA ALA A 133 -4.23 -28.97 -4.66
C ALA A 133 -3.21 -29.48 -3.61
N VAL A 134 -2.76 -30.74 -3.76
CA VAL A 134 -1.57 -31.23 -3.06
C VAL A 134 -0.36 -30.64 -3.77
N MET A 135 0.01 -29.43 -3.38
CA MET A 135 1.33 -28.88 -3.64
C MET A 135 2.10 -28.97 -2.31
N GLY A 136 3.41 -29.20 -2.36
CA GLY A 136 4.29 -29.51 -1.23
C GLY A 136 3.88 -28.87 0.11
N ASP A 137 3.97 -29.67 1.16
CA ASP A 137 3.52 -29.57 2.57
C ASP A 137 3.21 -28.20 3.23
N SER A 138 3.65 -27.07 2.67
CA SER A 138 3.62 -25.73 3.28
C SER A 138 2.72 -24.70 2.54
N ILE A 139 2.44 -24.89 1.25
CA ILE A 139 1.71 -23.90 0.40
C ILE A 139 0.18 -24.13 0.43
N GLY A 140 -0.26 -25.37 0.56
CA GLY A 140 -1.68 -25.72 0.61
C GLY A 140 -2.34 -25.54 1.99
N GLN A 141 -1.54 -25.28 3.03
CA GLN A 141 -2.00 -25.25 4.43
C GLN A 141 -2.89 -24.03 4.71
N PRO A 142 -3.98 -24.21 5.48
CA PRO A 142 -4.77 -23.09 5.95
C PRO A 142 -3.94 -22.22 6.91
N MET A 143 -4.19 -20.92 6.88
CA MET A 143 -3.73 -19.97 7.88
C MET A 143 -4.83 -19.82 8.90
N ASP A 144 -4.79 -20.63 9.96
CA ASP A 144 -5.87 -20.68 10.94
C ASP A 144 -5.84 -19.49 11.91
N GLU A 145 -4.67 -18.93 12.20
CA GLU A 145 -4.49 -17.72 13.00
C GLU A 145 -3.85 -16.61 12.17
N CYS A 146 -4.51 -15.46 12.08
CA CYS A 146 -4.08 -14.36 11.23
C CYS A 146 -4.11 -13.01 11.95
N PHE A 147 -3.03 -12.24 11.76
CA PHE A 147 -3.02 -10.80 11.94
C PHE A 147 -3.41 -10.13 10.62
N PHE A 148 -4.29 -9.15 10.73
CA PHE A 148 -4.75 -8.35 9.61
C PHE A 148 -4.26 -6.92 9.78
N LEU A 149 -3.52 -6.44 8.78
CA LEU A 149 -3.02 -5.07 8.69
C LEU A 149 -3.75 -4.39 7.55
N ASN A 150 -4.60 -3.42 7.86
CA ASN A 150 -5.33 -2.64 6.87
C ASN A 150 -4.71 -1.25 6.76
N TYR A 151 -4.02 -0.98 5.66
CA TYR A 151 -3.37 0.30 5.43
C TYR A 151 -4.38 1.34 4.96
N SER A 152 -4.24 2.56 5.47
CA SER A 152 -5.07 3.68 5.05
C SER A 152 -4.86 4.00 3.57
N ARG A 153 -5.96 4.31 2.87
CA ARG A 153 -5.95 4.74 1.47
C ARG A 153 -5.11 6.01 1.25
N LEU A 154 -4.86 6.79 2.31
CA LEU A 154 -3.93 7.92 2.24
C LEU A 154 -2.52 7.49 1.81
N LEU A 155 -2.07 6.33 2.29
CA LEU A 155 -0.74 5.76 2.03
C LEU A 155 -0.73 4.91 0.75
N THR A 156 -1.71 4.03 0.59
CA THR A 156 -1.77 3.10 -0.55
C THR A 156 -2.27 3.74 -1.84
N LYS A 157 -2.94 4.91 -1.75
CA LYS A 157 -3.54 5.62 -2.89
C LYS A 157 -4.52 4.75 -3.67
N ASP A 158 -4.13 4.30 -4.86
CA ASP A 158 -4.93 3.40 -5.69
C ASP A 158 -4.60 1.94 -5.43
N GLU A 159 -3.31 1.59 -5.31
CA GLU A 159 -2.87 0.24 -4.94
C GLU A 159 -1.43 0.23 -4.40
N ILE A 160 -1.09 -0.82 -3.65
CA ILE A 160 0.31 -1.13 -3.32
C ILE A 160 0.98 -1.71 -4.56
N LYS A 161 2.14 -1.19 -4.95
CA LYS A 161 2.92 -1.72 -6.07
C LYS A 161 3.35 -3.17 -5.78
N LYS A 162 3.01 -4.06 -6.70
CA LYS A 162 3.39 -5.48 -6.66
C LYS A 162 4.90 -5.67 -6.58
N GLY A 163 5.35 -6.57 -5.72
CA GLY A 163 6.77 -6.88 -5.54
C GLY A 163 7.57 -5.83 -4.76
N SER A 164 6.90 -4.87 -4.11
CA SER A 164 7.57 -3.78 -3.38
C SER A 164 7.36 -3.82 -1.87
N TYR A 165 6.48 -4.69 -1.38
CA TYR A 165 6.11 -4.75 0.02
C TYR A 165 7.09 -5.60 0.81
N THR A 166 7.64 -5.01 1.86
CA THR A 166 8.45 -5.71 2.85
C THR A 166 8.12 -5.24 4.26
N ILE A 167 8.04 -6.15 5.21
CA ILE A 167 7.87 -5.89 6.64
C ILE A 167 8.91 -6.67 7.42
N LYS A 168 9.58 -6.00 8.37
CA LYS A 168 10.57 -6.61 9.25
C LYS A 168 10.01 -6.70 10.65
N LEU A 169 10.01 -7.92 11.21
CA LEU A 169 9.40 -8.22 12.50
C LEU A 169 10.39 -8.93 13.43
N TYR A 170 10.34 -8.61 14.71
CA TYR A 170 11.07 -9.32 15.75
C TYR A 170 10.37 -10.62 16.13
N THR A 171 10.82 -11.72 15.53
CA THR A 171 10.26 -13.08 15.67
C THR A 171 10.76 -13.80 16.93
N SER A 172 11.91 -13.40 17.45
CA SER A 172 12.54 -13.96 18.65
C SER A 172 13.14 -12.89 19.57
N GLY A 173 13.38 -13.25 20.83
CA GLY A 173 13.97 -12.37 21.84
C GLY A 173 12.99 -11.88 22.92
N SER A 174 13.52 -11.65 24.12
CA SER A 174 12.83 -10.87 25.16
C SER A 174 12.93 -9.39 24.82
N THR A 175 11.98 -8.57 25.29
CA THR A 175 11.97 -7.10 25.13
C THR A 175 13.17 -6.36 25.76
N SER A 176 14.20 -7.10 26.18
CA SER A 176 15.40 -6.65 26.89
C SER A 176 16.70 -7.24 26.31
N GLY A 177 16.62 -8.11 25.30
CA GLY A 177 17.76 -8.68 24.58
C GLY A 177 17.92 -8.08 23.17
N SER A 178 19.02 -8.42 22.49
CA SER A 178 19.19 -8.08 21.07
C SER A 178 18.08 -8.75 20.27
N LEU A 179 17.19 -7.94 19.69
CA LEU A 179 16.11 -8.42 18.83
C LEU A 179 16.67 -8.56 17.42
N SER A 180 16.65 -9.78 16.88
CA SER A 180 16.94 -9.99 15.45
C SER A 180 15.63 -9.94 14.68
N GLY A 181 15.54 -9.02 13.73
CA GLY A 181 14.35 -8.85 12.91
C GLY A 181 14.41 -9.71 11.67
N THR A 182 13.39 -10.54 11.46
CA THR A 182 13.19 -11.31 10.24
C THR A 182 12.47 -10.46 9.20
N LEU A 183 12.96 -10.47 7.95
CA LEU A 183 12.33 -9.79 6.83
C LEU A 183 11.27 -10.69 6.19
N TYR A 184 10.10 -10.12 5.91
CA TYR A 184 9.04 -10.77 5.15
C TYR A 184 8.65 -9.87 3.99
N GLY A 185 8.39 -10.43 2.82
CA GLY A 185 8.07 -9.62 1.64
C GLY A 185 7.41 -10.37 0.51
N ASP A 186 6.80 -9.61 -0.40
CA ASP A 186 6.15 -10.14 -1.60
C ASP A 186 7.13 -10.24 -2.77
N PHE A 187 8.30 -10.84 -2.57
CA PHE A 187 9.42 -10.80 -3.51
C PHE A 187 9.08 -11.28 -4.93
N LEU A 188 8.13 -12.22 -5.06
CA LEU A 188 7.64 -12.76 -6.34
C LEU A 188 6.37 -12.06 -6.86
N GLY A 189 5.89 -11.01 -6.19
CA GLY A 189 4.63 -10.33 -6.48
C GLY A 189 4.57 -9.70 -7.88
N ALA A 190 5.70 -9.31 -8.46
CA ALA A 190 5.75 -8.75 -9.80
C ALA A 190 5.46 -9.77 -10.92
N SER A 191 5.77 -11.06 -10.70
CA SER A 191 5.66 -12.12 -11.72
C SER A 191 4.63 -13.21 -11.38
N SER A 192 4.30 -13.38 -10.09
CA SER A 192 3.59 -14.55 -9.58
C SER A 192 2.34 -14.20 -8.75
N PHE A 193 1.79 -13.00 -8.95
CA PHE A 193 0.54 -12.59 -8.32
C PHE A 193 -0.65 -13.46 -8.76
N LYS A 194 -1.67 -13.50 -7.92
CA LYS A 194 -2.89 -14.26 -8.10
C LYS A 194 -4.06 -13.31 -8.36
N VAL A 195 -5.04 -13.77 -9.11
CA VAL A 195 -6.18 -12.97 -9.61
C VAL A 195 -7.53 -13.56 -9.21
N ASN A 196 -7.54 -14.57 -8.36
CA ASN A 196 -8.70 -15.36 -8.00
C ASN A 196 -9.44 -14.83 -6.75
N SER A 197 -9.16 -13.60 -6.31
CA SER A 197 -9.81 -12.99 -5.15
C SER A 197 -10.88 -11.97 -5.57
N PRO A 198 -12.01 -11.87 -4.84
CA PRO A 198 -12.98 -10.78 -5.00
C PRO A 198 -12.40 -9.39 -4.69
N ALA A 199 -11.34 -9.31 -3.88
CA ALA A 199 -10.69 -8.07 -3.47
C ALA A 199 -9.59 -7.60 -4.43
N GLY A 200 -9.49 -8.23 -5.61
CA GLY A 200 -8.54 -7.88 -6.65
C GLY A 200 -7.36 -8.84 -6.72
N GLU A 201 -6.21 -8.31 -7.10
CA GLU A 201 -4.99 -9.08 -7.26
C GLU A 201 -4.25 -9.15 -5.93
N PHE A 202 -3.62 -10.29 -5.68
CA PHE A 202 -2.89 -10.50 -4.43
C PHE A 202 -1.58 -11.25 -4.62
N GLY A 203 -0.63 -11.00 -3.73
CA GLY A 203 0.67 -11.64 -3.67
C GLY A 203 0.79 -12.55 -2.46
N ILE A 204 1.78 -13.44 -2.50
CA ILE A 204 2.18 -14.27 -1.37
C ILE A 204 3.38 -13.61 -0.71
N ILE A 205 3.36 -13.53 0.62
CA ILE A 205 4.45 -13.01 1.44
C ILE A 205 5.32 -14.20 1.88
N TYR A 206 6.60 -14.11 1.59
CA TYR A 206 7.61 -15.09 1.96
C TYR A 206 8.55 -14.53 3.01
N GLU A 207 9.13 -15.42 3.81
CA GLU A 207 10.33 -15.10 4.58
C GLU A 207 11.50 -14.78 3.63
N GLY A 208 12.12 -13.62 3.82
CA GLY A 208 13.31 -13.19 3.09
C GLY A 208 14.58 -13.74 3.73
N ALA A 209 15.66 -13.83 2.96
CA ALA A 209 16.95 -14.19 3.53
C ALA A 209 17.36 -13.14 4.59
N LEU A 210 17.83 -13.60 5.75
CA LEU A 210 18.38 -12.71 6.79
C LEU A 210 19.55 -11.93 6.19
N ASP A 211 19.55 -10.61 6.33
CA ASP A 211 20.69 -9.75 6.03
C ASP A 211 21.75 -9.87 7.15
N ASP A 212 22.08 -11.11 7.54
CA ASP A 212 23.22 -11.38 8.40
C ASP A 212 24.47 -11.27 7.52
N ASP A 213 25.17 -10.16 7.69
CA ASP A 213 26.41 -9.73 7.01
C ASP A 213 27.58 -10.74 7.13
N ASN A 214 27.35 -11.94 7.66
CA ASN A 214 28.31 -13.03 7.84
C ASN A 214 27.97 -14.33 7.07
N SER A 215 26.90 -14.35 6.29
CA SER A 215 26.51 -15.52 5.48
C SER A 215 26.42 -15.21 3.98
N LYS A 216 27.20 -14.23 3.50
CA LYS A 216 27.35 -13.97 2.06
C LYS A 216 28.13 -15.12 1.39
N SER A 217 27.40 -16.17 1.06
CA SER A 217 27.79 -17.10 0.01
C SER A 217 27.50 -16.43 -1.32
N GLY A 218 28.46 -15.61 -1.79
CA GLY A 218 28.60 -15.01 -3.13
C GLY A 218 27.60 -15.30 -4.24
N ASP A 219 26.33 -14.93 -4.07
CA ASP A 219 25.40 -14.67 -5.17
C ASP A 219 24.51 -13.49 -4.74
N ASP A 220 24.37 -12.50 -5.62
CA ASP A 220 23.54 -11.32 -5.40
C ASP A 220 22.12 -11.77 -5.04
N GLY A 221 21.76 -11.63 -3.76
CA GLY A 221 20.55 -12.16 -3.14
C GLY A 221 19.26 -11.58 -3.71
N ALA A 222 18.90 -12.00 -4.91
CA ALA A 222 17.52 -12.02 -5.36
C ALA A 222 16.77 -12.97 -4.43
N ASN A 223 15.91 -12.42 -3.57
CA ASN A 223 14.97 -13.19 -2.76
C ASN A 223 14.06 -14.02 -3.69
N ASP A 224 14.42 -15.27 -3.96
CA ASP A 224 13.76 -16.14 -4.94
C ASP A 224 12.44 -16.78 -4.42
N GLY A 225 11.83 -16.21 -3.37
CA GLY A 225 10.63 -16.78 -2.74
C GLY A 225 10.81 -18.23 -2.26
N THR A 226 12.04 -18.62 -1.93
CA THR A 226 12.40 -19.95 -1.44
C THR A 226 12.15 -20.14 0.06
N GLY A 227 11.80 -19.06 0.78
CA GLY A 227 11.39 -19.12 2.19
C GLY A 227 9.97 -19.66 2.38
N GLU A 228 9.58 -19.90 3.63
CA GLU A 228 8.20 -20.34 3.92
C GLU A 228 7.21 -19.23 3.56
N ALA A 229 6.06 -19.62 2.98
CA ALA A 229 4.95 -18.70 2.75
C ALA A 229 4.26 -18.38 4.07
N VAL A 230 4.26 -17.13 4.48
CA VAL A 230 3.78 -16.67 5.79
C VAL A 230 2.57 -15.75 5.71
N GLY A 231 2.16 -15.32 4.52
CA GLY A 231 1.07 -14.37 4.41
C GLY A 231 0.62 -14.06 3.00
N LEU A 232 -0.36 -13.18 2.91
CA LEU A 232 -0.97 -12.71 1.67
C LEU A 232 -1.07 -11.18 1.70
N ILE A 233 -0.87 -10.54 0.56
CA ILE A 233 -1.07 -9.10 0.38
C ILE A 233 -2.06 -8.83 -0.74
N TYR A 234 -3.12 -8.08 -0.45
CA TYR A 234 -4.14 -7.68 -1.43
C TYR A 234 -3.85 -6.23 -1.88
N TYR A 235 -3.40 -6.07 -3.11
CA TYR A 235 -2.76 -4.84 -3.58
C TYR A 235 -3.74 -3.66 -3.66
N GLN A 236 -4.91 -3.87 -4.26
CA GLN A 236 -5.94 -2.85 -4.41
C GLN A 236 -6.69 -2.58 -3.09
N ALA A 237 -6.88 -3.62 -2.27
CA ALA A 237 -7.54 -3.46 -0.98
C ALA A 237 -6.64 -2.79 0.07
N GLY A 238 -5.30 -2.82 -0.10
CA GLY A 238 -4.36 -2.32 0.90
C GLY A 238 -4.35 -3.16 2.18
N VAL A 239 -4.68 -4.45 2.10
CA VAL A 239 -4.77 -5.34 3.25
C VAL A 239 -3.69 -6.41 3.19
N VAL A 240 -2.98 -6.58 4.30
CA VAL A 240 -1.98 -7.62 4.49
C VAL A 240 -2.47 -8.59 5.57
N VAL A 241 -2.36 -9.88 5.26
CA VAL A 241 -2.73 -10.99 6.13
C VAL A 241 -1.47 -11.76 6.46
N LEU A 242 -1.07 -11.80 7.73
CA LEU A 242 0.11 -12.53 8.21
C LEU A 242 -0.32 -13.63 9.14
N THR A 243 0.25 -14.82 8.99
CA THR A 243 0.01 -15.92 9.93
C THR A 243 0.61 -15.59 11.30
N ALA A 244 -0.06 -15.99 12.38
CA ALA A 244 0.53 -15.85 13.71
C ALA A 244 1.72 -16.79 13.94
N SER A 245 1.87 -17.85 13.12
CA SER A 245 2.99 -18.81 13.21
C SER A 245 4.37 -18.17 12.96
N VAL A 246 4.46 -16.95 12.41
CA VAL A 246 5.72 -16.20 12.33
C VAL A 246 6.33 -15.88 13.70
N PHE A 247 5.54 -16.00 14.78
CA PHE A 247 5.97 -15.76 16.16
C PHE A 247 6.12 -17.04 16.98
N THR A 248 5.84 -18.22 16.42
CA THR A 248 6.14 -19.50 17.07
C THR A 248 7.60 -19.83 16.79
N GLY A 249 8.48 -19.69 17.79
CA GLY A 249 9.83 -20.26 17.70
C GLY A 249 9.76 -21.77 17.46
N SER A 250 10.83 -22.36 16.95
CA SER A 250 10.97 -23.78 16.58
C SER A 250 10.85 -24.82 17.71
N ASN A 251 10.21 -24.47 18.85
CA ASN A 251 9.88 -25.40 19.92
C ASN A 251 8.36 -25.52 20.10
N PRO A 252 7.72 -26.52 19.45
CA PRO A 252 6.29 -26.78 19.56
C PRO A 252 6.01 -27.62 20.82
N ASN A 253 6.40 -27.14 22.01
CA ASN A 253 6.06 -27.83 23.26
C ASN A 253 5.13 -26.95 24.12
N PRO A 254 3.86 -27.35 24.32
CA PRO A 254 2.93 -26.65 25.22
C PRO A 254 3.26 -26.89 26.70
N GLY A 255 4.28 -27.68 27.03
CA GLY A 255 4.75 -27.93 28.38
C GLY A 255 5.90 -27.02 28.80
N LEU A 256 5.73 -26.34 29.94
CA LEU A 256 6.78 -25.78 30.80
C LEU A 256 8.17 -26.42 30.55
N SER A 257 9.11 -25.69 29.94
CA SER A 257 10.52 -26.05 30.05
C SER A 257 11.02 -25.57 31.43
N PRO A 258 11.58 -26.45 32.28
CA PRO A 258 12.09 -26.06 33.59
C PRO A 258 13.33 -25.15 33.50
N THR A 259 13.90 -24.92 32.31
CA THR A 259 15.14 -24.13 32.14
C THR A 259 15.33 -23.53 30.74
N GLY A 260 14.28 -23.48 29.91
CA GLY A 260 14.33 -22.87 28.58
C GLY A 260 13.41 -21.66 28.52
N THR A 261 13.97 -20.47 28.34
CA THR A 261 13.23 -19.21 28.25
C THR A 261 12.21 -19.29 27.10
N PRO A 262 10.89 -19.19 27.34
CA PRO A 262 9.90 -19.22 26.27
C PRO A 262 10.18 -18.09 25.27
N THR A 263 9.92 -18.29 23.98
CA THR A 263 9.83 -17.18 23.02
C THR A 263 8.60 -16.35 23.38
N LEU A 264 8.82 -15.32 24.20
CA LEU A 264 7.77 -14.52 24.83
C LEU A 264 7.13 -13.65 23.76
N PHE A 265 5.82 -13.77 23.47
CA PHE A 265 5.10 -12.89 22.53
C PHE A 265 4.55 -11.63 23.22
N GLY A 266 4.28 -11.69 24.54
CA GLY A 266 3.63 -10.63 25.31
C GLY A 266 4.38 -9.27 25.36
N ALA A 267 3.60 -8.18 25.37
CA ALA A 267 4.09 -6.79 25.38
C ALA A 267 4.80 -6.40 26.70
N LYS A 268 5.69 -5.40 26.61
CA LYS A 268 6.61 -4.91 27.67
C LYS A 268 5.94 -4.45 28.98
N SER A 269 4.63 -4.19 28.98
CA SER A 269 3.94 -3.56 30.11
C SER A 269 2.49 -4.02 30.33
N ASP A 270 2.07 -5.13 29.70
CA ASP A 270 0.73 -5.67 29.87
C ASP A 270 0.72 -6.83 30.87
N ALA A 271 -0.44 -7.17 31.45
CA ALA A 271 -0.62 -8.35 32.33
C ALA A 271 -0.25 -9.71 31.68
N ILE A 272 0.15 -9.67 30.42
CA ILE A 272 0.44 -10.77 29.50
C ILE A 272 1.94 -10.81 29.13
N ALA A 273 2.76 -9.90 29.69
CA ALA A 273 4.21 -9.90 29.52
C ALA A 273 4.80 -11.28 29.84
N GLY A 274 5.60 -11.84 28.92
CA GLY A 274 6.25 -13.13 29.12
C GLY A 274 5.37 -14.37 28.88
N LYS A 275 4.17 -14.23 28.31
CA LYS A 275 3.33 -15.37 27.93
C LYS A 275 3.64 -15.89 26.51
N PRO A 276 3.47 -17.21 26.26
CA PRO A 276 3.61 -17.78 24.91
C PRO A 276 2.50 -17.28 23.99
N LEU A 277 2.69 -17.38 22.67
CA LEU A 277 1.79 -16.87 21.64
C LEU A 277 0.33 -17.30 21.88
N ASP A 278 0.08 -18.60 22.01
CA ASP A 278 -1.26 -19.17 22.15
C ASP A 278 -2.04 -18.59 23.33
N TRP A 279 -1.34 -18.27 24.42
CA TRP A 279 -1.93 -17.64 25.60
C TRP A 279 -2.28 -16.18 25.36
N VAL A 280 -1.50 -15.46 24.56
CA VAL A 280 -1.86 -14.09 24.17
C VAL A 280 -3.06 -14.12 23.22
N LEU A 281 -3.04 -15.01 22.23
CA LEU A 281 -4.09 -15.08 21.21
C LEU A 281 -5.44 -15.56 21.76
N THR A 282 -5.46 -16.42 22.76
CA THR A 282 -6.72 -16.89 23.40
C THR A 282 -7.08 -16.07 24.65
N GLY A 283 -6.07 -15.80 25.49
CA GLY A 283 -6.16 -15.23 26.84
C GLY A 283 -6.50 -13.75 26.94
N SER A 284 -6.23 -12.97 25.88
CA SER A 284 -6.29 -11.51 25.92
C SER A 284 -7.34 -10.89 25.00
N THR A 285 -7.58 -9.60 25.20
CA THR A 285 -8.33 -8.78 24.24
C THR A 285 -7.55 -8.63 22.94
N ILE A 286 -8.26 -8.33 21.85
CA ILE A 286 -7.66 -8.08 20.53
C ILE A 286 -6.67 -6.91 20.59
N SER A 287 -6.98 -5.85 21.33
CA SER A 287 -6.06 -4.72 21.55
C SER A 287 -4.73 -5.14 22.18
N ALA A 288 -4.75 -6.07 23.15
CA ALA A 288 -3.51 -6.57 23.76
C ALA A 288 -2.69 -7.43 22.78
N SER A 289 -3.35 -8.22 21.92
CA SER A 289 -2.67 -8.96 20.85
C SER A 289 -2.10 -8.01 19.78
N ALA A 290 -2.81 -6.92 19.45
CA ALA A 290 -2.32 -5.86 18.57
C ALA A 290 -1.12 -5.12 19.18
N ASN A 291 -1.15 -4.79 20.48
CA ASN A 291 -0.01 -4.22 21.21
C ASN A 291 1.21 -5.14 21.13
N ALA A 292 1.04 -6.44 21.33
CA ALA A 292 2.12 -7.42 21.22
C ALA A 292 2.73 -7.47 19.81
N PHE A 293 1.88 -7.40 18.77
CA PHE A 293 2.34 -7.30 17.38
C PHE A 293 3.11 -5.99 17.11
N ARG A 294 2.57 -4.84 17.53
CA ARG A 294 3.19 -3.52 17.32
C ARG A 294 4.57 -3.40 17.94
N ASN A 295 4.75 -3.94 19.15
CA ASN A 295 6.05 -3.94 19.82
C ASN A 295 7.12 -4.80 19.09
N ARG A 296 6.70 -5.64 18.14
CA ARG A 296 7.59 -6.46 17.29
C ARG A 296 7.80 -5.88 15.91
N TRP A 297 7.14 -4.78 15.58
CA TRP A 297 7.28 -4.12 14.30
C TRP A 297 8.60 -3.34 14.27
N GLU A 298 9.54 -3.73 13.41
CA GLU A 298 10.80 -3.00 13.22
C GLU A 298 10.65 -1.97 12.11
N SER A 299 10.18 -2.39 10.93
CA SER A 299 9.98 -1.51 9.79
C SER A 299 9.02 -2.15 8.79
N ASN A 300 8.38 -1.31 7.98
CA ASN A 300 7.60 -1.73 6.83
C ASN A 300 7.82 -0.73 5.71
N THR A 301 8.09 -1.22 4.50
CA THR A 301 8.32 -0.39 3.33
C THR A 301 7.54 -0.96 2.17
N PHE A 302 6.87 -0.10 1.44
CA PHE A 302 6.23 -0.45 0.18
C PHE A 302 6.17 0.77 -0.72
N ASN A 303 6.01 0.56 -2.03
CA ASN A 303 5.71 1.65 -2.94
C ASN A 303 4.20 1.67 -3.19
N ASN A 304 3.57 2.84 -3.12
CA ASN A 304 2.21 2.99 -3.62
C ASN A 304 2.24 3.13 -5.15
N THR A 305 1.07 3.03 -5.76
CA THR A 305 0.84 3.37 -7.15
C THR A 305 -0.31 4.36 -7.21
N THR A 306 -0.08 5.46 -7.94
CA THR A 306 -1.14 6.39 -8.33
C THR A 306 -1.25 6.39 -9.85
N GLU A 307 -2.47 6.26 -10.34
CA GLU A 307 -2.73 6.27 -11.77
C GLU A 307 -3.05 7.68 -12.24
N LEU A 308 -2.14 8.25 -13.03
CA LEU A 308 -2.37 9.53 -13.68
C LEU A 308 -2.89 9.28 -15.08
N ASN A 309 -4.14 9.69 -15.31
CA ASN A 309 -4.74 9.71 -16.62
C ASN A 309 -4.39 11.03 -17.28
N SER A 310 -3.55 10.96 -18.31
CA SER A 310 -3.09 12.12 -19.04
C SER A 310 -3.71 12.14 -20.44
N THR A 311 -4.35 13.25 -20.80
CA THR A 311 -4.69 13.54 -22.19
C THR A 311 -3.68 14.53 -22.75
N ILE A 312 -3.03 14.14 -23.84
CA ILE A 312 -2.04 14.93 -24.55
C ILE A 312 -2.69 15.48 -25.82
N TYR A 313 -2.65 16.79 -25.95
CA TYR A 313 -3.07 17.52 -27.16
C TYR A 313 -1.85 17.99 -27.92
N PHE A 314 -1.82 17.70 -29.21
CA PHE A 314 -0.80 18.17 -30.15
C PHE A 314 -1.40 19.29 -30.99
N CYS A 315 -1.11 20.53 -30.64
CA CYS A 315 -1.47 21.68 -31.48
C CYS A 315 -0.37 21.88 -32.53
N ARG A 316 -0.63 21.39 -33.75
CA ARG A 316 0.25 21.62 -34.91
C ARG A 316 -0.06 22.98 -35.53
N ILE A 317 0.90 23.89 -35.43
CA ILE A 317 0.85 25.23 -35.99
C ILE A 317 1.69 25.22 -37.26
N ASN A 318 0.99 25.24 -38.41
CA ASN A 318 1.64 25.20 -39.71
C ASN A 318 2.26 26.57 -40.05
N HIS A 319 3.06 26.60 -41.11
CA HIS A 319 3.82 27.76 -41.56
C HIS A 319 2.91 28.98 -41.85
N ASN A 320 1.68 28.75 -42.31
CA ASN A 320 0.68 29.80 -42.59
C ASN A 320 -0.18 30.22 -41.39
N ASP A 321 -0.14 29.49 -40.27
CA ASP A 321 -1.03 29.71 -39.13
C ASP A 321 -0.42 30.67 -38.10
N PHE A 322 -1.25 31.50 -37.47
CA PHE A 322 -0.91 32.39 -36.34
C PHE A 322 0.28 33.35 -36.57
N ASN A 323 0.50 33.77 -37.81
CA ASN A 323 1.56 34.73 -38.17
C ASN A 323 1.22 36.20 -37.82
N TYR A 324 0.09 36.47 -37.17
CA TYR A 324 -0.31 37.80 -36.70
C TYR A 324 -0.85 37.72 -35.27
N SER A 325 -0.84 38.85 -34.56
CA SER A 325 -1.36 38.96 -33.19
C SER A 325 -2.51 39.95 -33.11
N SER A 326 -3.44 39.72 -32.18
CA SER A 326 -4.48 40.67 -31.80
C SER A 326 -4.01 41.70 -30.77
N ASN A 327 -2.71 41.73 -30.47
CA ASN A 327 -2.13 42.74 -29.58
C ASN A 327 -2.25 44.14 -30.23
N PRO A 328 -2.73 45.18 -29.51
CA PRO A 328 -2.83 46.54 -30.03
C PRO A 328 -1.55 47.09 -30.67
N SER A 329 -0.37 46.62 -30.28
CA SER A 329 0.91 47.00 -30.91
C SER A 329 1.06 46.55 -32.37
N TYR A 330 0.23 45.60 -32.82
CA TYR A 330 0.17 45.12 -34.20
C TYR A 330 -0.87 45.89 -35.03
N THR A 331 -1.46 46.97 -34.50
CA THR A 331 -2.42 47.79 -35.25
C THR A 331 -1.92 49.22 -35.38
N SER A 332 -1.90 49.75 -36.60
CA SER A 332 -1.59 51.15 -36.91
C SER A 332 -2.55 51.61 -38.01
N ASP A 333 -3.20 52.75 -37.80
CA ASP A 333 -4.21 53.32 -38.72
C ASP A 333 -5.31 52.31 -39.15
N SER A 334 -5.81 51.54 -38.18
CA SER A 334 -6.83 50.49 -38.40
C SER A 334 -6.42 49.39 -39.39
N LYS A 335 -5.12 49.22 -39.64
CA LYS A 335 -4.53 48.13 -40.42
C LYS A 335 -3.63 47.28 -39.53
N ILE A 336 -3.62 45.98 -39.76
CA ILE A 336 -2.72 45.06 -39.04
C ILE A 336 -1.30 45.24 -39.59
N ARG A 337 -0.39 45.73 -38.76
CA ARG A 337 1.03 45.91 -39.04
C ARG A 337 1.78 44.64 -38.60
N VAL A 338 2.03 43.75 -39.55
CA VAL A 338 2.80 42.51 -39.31
C VAL A 338 4.24 42.62 -39.82
N LYS A 339 4.55 43.69 -40.56
CA LYS A 339 5.84 43.94 -41.22
C LYS A 339 6.20 45.43 -41.15
N GLU A 340 7.49 45.74 -41.03
CA GLU A 340 8.01 47.11 -41.09
C GLU A 340 8.24 47.54 -42.55
N GLN A 341 8.82 46.65 -43.36
CA GLN A 341 8.96 46.79 -44.81
C GLN A 341 8.18 45.70 -45.55
N THR A 342 7.76 45.97 -46.79
CA THR A 342 6.96 45.02 -47.59
C THR A 342 7.67 43.66 -47.80
N ILE A 343 9.00 43.67 -47.79
CA ILE A 343 9.86 42.48 -47.96
C ILE A 343 10.05 41.66 -46.68
N ASP A 344 9.74 42.21 -45.50
CA ASP A 344 10.01 41.51 -44.24
C ASP A 344 9.06 40.33 -44.05
N GLN A 345 9.50 39.32 -43.30
CA GLN A 345 8.64 38.22 -42.90
C GLN A 345 7.79 38.62 -41.70
N PRO A 346 6.52 38.18 -41.63
CA PRO A 346 5.69 38.42 -40.46
C PRO A 346 6.25 37.64 -39.26
N ILE A 347 6.43 38.32 -38.13
CA ILE A 347 6.89 37.70 -36.88
C ILE A 347 5.78 37.84 -35.85
N SER A 348 5.45 36.76 -35.18
CA SER A 348 4.57 36.75 -34.01
C SER A 348 5.22 35.99 -32.85
N TYR A 349 4.73 36.24 -31.63
CA TYR A 349 5.18 35.53 -30.43
C TYR A 349 3.99 34.88 -29.76
N ILE A 350 4.10 33.58 -29.52
CA ILE A 350 3.10 32.80 -28.79
C ILE A 350 3.50 32.77 -27.33
N THR A 351 2.61 33.20 -26.44
CA THR A 351 2.85 33.25 -24.99
C THR A 351 1.90 32.35 -24.20
N THR A 352 0.69 32.13 -24.71
CA THR A 352 -0.38 31.44 -24.02
C THR A 352 -1.20 30.63 -25.02
N VAL A 353 -1.64 29.44 -24.61
CA VAL A 353 -2.51 28.55 -25.37
C VAL A 353 -3.78 28.32 -24.57
N GLY A 354 -4.95 28.53 -25.18
CA GLY A 354 -6.24 28.23 -24.58
C GLY A 354 -6.87 27.00 -25.25
N LEU A 355 -7.39 26.07 -24.43
CA LEU A 355 -8.21 24.96 -24.88
C LEU A 355 -9.68 25.36 -24.78
N TYR A 356 -10.42 25.22 -25.87
CA TYR A 356 -11.83 25.59 -25.94
C TYR A 356 -12.71 24.38 -26.25
N SER A 357 -13.91 24.35 -25.68
CA SER A 357 -14.99 23.41 -25.99
C SER A 357 -15.59 23.69 -27.37
N ALA A 358 -16.41 22.76 -27.90
CA ALA A 358 -17.17 22.95 -29.13
C ALA A 358 -18.12 24.17 -29.09
N ASP A 359 -18.58 24.53 -27.88
CA ASP A 359 -19.44 25.71 -27.63
C ASP A 359 -18.64 27.00 -27.41
N ASN A 360 -17.34 27.00 -27.69
CA ASN A 360 -16.39 28.12 -27.46
C ASN A 360 -16.19 28.52 -25.98
N GLU A 361 -16.47 27.62 -25.04
CA GLU A 361 -16.13 27.81 -23.64
C GLU A 361 -14.66 27.47 -23.37
N LEU A 362 -13.97 28.31 -22.59
CA LEU A 362 -12.56 28.09 -22.24
C LEU A 362 -12.46 27.01 -21.16
N LEU A 363 -11.81 25.89 -21.49
CA LEU A 363 -11.63 24.73 -20.60
C LEU A 363 -10.31 24.79 -19.84
N ALA A 364 -9.22 25.17 -20.50
CA ALA A 364 -7.90 25.21 -19.89
C ALA A 364 -7.02 26.29 -20.52
N VAL A 365 -6.05 26.79 -19.76
CA VAL A 365 -5.05 27.77 -20.23
C VAL A 365 -3.66 27.29 -19.85
N ALA A 366 -2.80 27.16 -20.85
CA ALA A 366 -1.38 26.89 -20.66
C ALA A 366 -0.58 28.16 -20.95
N LYS A 367 0.31 28.55 -20.03
CA LYS A 367 1.28 29.65 -20.23
C LYS A 367 2.64 29.06 -20.56
N LEU A 368 3.29 29.61 -21.56
CA LEU A 368 4.67 29.25 -21.90
C LEU A 368 5.62 30.00 -20.97
N SER A 369 6.71 29.35 -20.56
CA SER A 369 7.76 29.96 -19.73
C SER A 369 8.44 31.12 -20.44
N GLU A 370 8.57 31.02 -21.76
CA GLU A 370 9.16 32.04 -22.63
C GLU A 370 8.30 32.24 -23.89
N PRO A 371 8.20 33.46 -24.44
CA PRO A 371 7.50 33.71 -25.69
C PRO A 371 8.17 32.97 -26.86
N LEU A 372 7.43 32.08 -27.53
CA LEU A 372 7.93 31.34 -28.69
C LEU A 372 7.78 32.19 -29.95
N LYS A 373 8.89 32.48 -30.62
CA LYS A 373 8.91 33.19 -31.91
C LYS A 373 8.36 32.29 -33.01
N LYS A 374 7.38 32.80 -33.76
CA LYS A 374 6.81 32.17 -34.95
C LYS A 374 7.09 33.04 -36.18
N THR A 375 7.57 32.43 -37.25
CA THR A 375 7.73 33.05 -38.57
C THR A 375 6.98 32.24 -39.63
N SER A 376 6.81 32.81 -40.83
CA SER A 376 6.12 32.16 -41.95
C SER A 376 6.78 30.91 -42.50
N ASP A 377 8.03 30.63 -42.09
CA ASP A 377 8.87 29.57 -42.67
C ASP A 377 8.99 28.36 -41.74
N THR A 378 8.57 28.50 -40.48
CA THR A 378 8.75 27.47 -39.45
C THR A 378 7.40 26.89 -39.04
N ASP A 379 7.30 25.58 -39.03
CA ASP A 379 6.22 24.84 -38.36
C ASP A 379 6.56 24.66 -36.88
N LEU A 380 5.54 24.78 -36.01
CA LEU A 380 5.69 24.59 -34.58
C LEU A 380 4.64 23.59 -34.09
N THR A 381 5.01 22.67 -33.20
CA THR A 381 4.04 21.79 -32.55
C THR A 381 4.09 22.03 -31.05
N LEU A 382 2.96 22.44 -30.47
CA LEU A 382 2.82 22.60 -29.03
C LEU A 382 2.17 21.33 -28.47
N ARG A 383 2.90 20.64 -27.60
CA ARG A 383 2.41 19.49 -26.84
C ARG A 383 1.90 19.97 -25.49
N VAL A 384 0.59 19.92 -25.29
CA VAL A 384 -0.06 20.27 -24.01
C VAL A 384 -0.52 18.98 -23.34
N ARG A 385 -0.12 18.78 -22.08
CA ARG A 385 -0.56 17.64 -21.27
C ARG A 385 -1.57 18.13 -20.23
N LEU A 386 -2.71 17.47 -20.17
CA LEU A 386 -3.71 17.63 -19.11
C LEU A 386 -3.69 16.37 -18.27
N ASP A 387 -3.26 16.51 -17.02
CA ASP A 387 -3.26 15.47 -15.99
C ASP A 387 -4.47 15.71 -15.09
N TYR A 388 -5.29 14.68 -14.85
CA TYR A 388 -6.49 14.75 -14.01
C TYR A 388 -6.73 13.49 -13.19
#